data_AF-A0A8T5TZJ9-F1
#
_entry.id   AF-A0A8T5TZJ9-F1
#
_cell.length_a   1.000
_cell.length_b   1.000
_cell.length_c   1.000
_cell.angle_alpha   90.00
_cell.angle_beta   90.00
_cell.angle_gamma   90.00
#
_symmetry.space_group_name_H-M   'P 1'
#
loop_
_entity.id
_entity.type
_entity.pdbx_description
1 polymer ?
#
loop_
_entity_poly.entity_id
_entity_poly.type
_entity_poly.pdbx_seq_one_letter_code
_entity_poly.pdbx_strand_id
1 'polypeptide(L)'
;MMKDLIQLFKIGKELGLSKNEINKALIFNNSKHALLYKSLLIISFIFFGVLVIILGIEASRNTYAAGTYYSTVKIKDYKTKK
;
A
#
# COMPACT_ATOMS: atom_id res chain seq x y z
N MET A 1 -10.19 -3.75 -26.78
CA MET A 1 -9.13 -3.85 -25.74
C MET A 1 -8.64 -5.28 -25.54
N MET A 2 -9.43 -6.23 -24.99
CA MET A 2 -8.93 -7.59 -24.72
C MET A 2 -8.60 -8.38 -26.00
N LYS A 3 -9.42 -8.21 -27.05
CA LYS A 3 -9.20 -8.83 -28.37
C LYS A 3 -7.91 -8.34 -29.03
N ASP A 4 -7.63 -7.04 -28.94
CA ASP A 4 -6.42 -6.42 -29.52
C ASP A 4 -5.15 -6.90 -28.82
N LEU A 5 -5.21 -7.05 -27.49
CA LEU A 5 -4.14 -7.62 -26.65
C LEU A 5 -3.77 -9.06 -27.07
N ILE A 6 -4.79 -9.90 -27.26
CA ILE A 6 -4.61 -11.29 -27.70
C ILE A 6 -4.01 -11.34 -29.12
N GLN A 7 -4.42 -10.41 -29.99
CA GLN A 7 -3.92 -10.31 -31.36
C GLN A 7 -2.44 -9.88 -31.38
N LEU A 8 -2.07 -8.89 -30.57
CA LEU A 8 -0.68 -8.46 -30.38
C LEU A 8 0.21 -9.59 -29.83
N PHE A 9 -0.35 -10.40 -28.93
CA PHE A 9 0.35 -11.57 -28.39
C PHE A 9 0.56 -12.67 -29.44
N LYS A 10 -0.42 -12.89 -30.31
CA LYS A 10 -0.28 -13.82 -31.46
C LYS A 10 0.77 -13.33 -32.46
N ILE A 11 0.70 -12.06 -32.86
CA ILE A 11 1.65 -11.45 -33.81
C ILE A 11 3.07 -11.51 -33.24
N GLY A 12 3.26 -11.15 -31.98
CA GLY A 12 4.58 -11.21 -31.35
C GLY A 12 5.15 -12.63 -31.28
N LYS A 13 4.29 -13.62 -31.03
CA LYS A 13 4.68 -15.03 -31.03
C LYS A 13 5.04 -15.54 -32.43
N GLU A 14 4.30 -15.12 -33.45
CA GLU A 14 4.59 -15.45 -34.86
C GLU A 14 5.90 -14.80 -35.37
N LEU A 15 6.26 -13.64 -34.81
CA LEU A 15 7.55 -12.98 -35.06
C LEU A 15 8.73 -13.60 -34.28
N GLY A 16 8.50 -14.68 -33.53
CA GLY A 16 9.53 -15.36 -32.75
C GLY A 16 9.95 -14.63 -31.47
N LEU A 17 9.20 -13.61 -31.04
CA LEU A 17 9.49 -12.89 -29.80
C LEU A 17 9.21 -13.77 -28.58
N SER A 18 10.07 -13.62 -27.58
CA SER A 18 9.85 -14.23 -26.28
C SER A 18 8.64 -13.59 -25.59
N LYS A 19 7.96 -14.35 -24.72
CA LYS A 19 6.84 -13.83 -23.92
C LYS A 19 7.23 -12.57 -23.12
N ASN A 20 8.50 -12.48 -22.70
CA ASN A 20 9.02 -11.33 -21.95
C ASN A 20 9.13 -10.07 -22.81
N GLU A 21 9.48 -10.21 -24.09
CA GLU A 21 9.56 -9.09 -25.03
C GLU A 21 8.17 -8.58 -25.41
N ILE A 22 7.22 -9.49 -25.63
CA ILE A 22 5.82 -9.15 -25.89
C ILE A 22 5.21 -8.41 -24.69
N ASN A 23 5.45 -8.89 -23.46
CA ASN A 23 5.00 -8.21 -22.25
C ASN A 23 5.65 -6.83 -22.08
N LYS A 24 6.96 -6.69 -22.36
CA LYS A 24 7.62 -5.37 -22.33
C LYS A 24 6.98 -4.42 -23.32
N ALA A 25 6.73 -4.84 -24.57
CA ALA A 25 6.08 -4.02 -25.58
C ALA A 25 4.67 -3.62 -25.16
N LEU A 26 3.88 -4.53 -24.58
CA LEU A 26 2.54 -4.24 -24.06
C LEU A 26 2.55 -3.27 -22.88
N ILE A 27 3.46 -3.46 -21.92
CA ILE A 27 3.58 -2.61 -20.73
C ILE A 27 4.06 -1.20 -21.12
N PHE A 28 5.00 -1.09 -22.07
CA PHE A 28 5.50 0.20 -22.52
C PHE A 28 4.51 0.92 -23.45
N ASN A 29 3.89 0.23 -24.40
CA ASN A 29 3.00 0.87 -25.37
C ASN A 29 1.62 1.24 -24.78
N ASN A 30 1.16 0.55 -23.73
CA ASN A 30 -0.09 0.90 -23.04
C ASN A 30 0.05 2.10 -22.08
N SER A 31 1.25 2.68 -21.99
CA SER A 31 1.52 3.78 -21.08
C SER A 31 1.64 5.10 -21.85
N LYS A 32 0.55 5.53 -22.50
CA LYS A 32 0.39 6.91 -23.02
C LYS A 32 0.71 7.96 -21.93
N HIS A 33 0.67 7.53 -20.68
CA HIS A 33 0.91 8.29 -19.46
C HIS A 33 1.94 7.61 -18.53
N ALA A 34 2.94 6.91 -19.07
CA ALA A 34 3.99 6.23 -18.28
C ALA A 34 4.61 7.13 -17.20
N LEU A 35 4.89 8.38 -17.60
CA LEU A 35 5.44 9.39 -16.74
C LEU A 35 4.47 9.74 -15.61
N LEU A 36 3.19 9.95 -15.92
CA LEU A 36 2.15 10.25 -14.93
C LEU A 36 1.96 9.09 -13.94
N TYR A 37 1.97 7.85 -14.42
CA TYR A 37 1.85 6.68 -13.54
C TYR A 37 3.05 6.58 -12.58
N LYS A 38 4.28 6.76 -13.08
CA LYS A 38 5.48 6.78 -12.24
C LYS A 38 5.42 7.91 -11.22
N SER A 39 4.99 9.11 -11.63
CA SER A 39 4.82 10.26 -10.73
C SER A 39 3.76 9.99 -9.66
N LEU A 40 2.61 9.44 -10.03
CA LEU A 40 1.55 9.03 -9.10
C LEU A 40 2.03 8.00 -8.08
N LEU A 41 2.86 7.04 -8.52
CA LEU A 41 3.41 6.01 -7.65
C LEU A 41 4.36 6.63 -6.61
N ILE A 42 5.22 7.57 -7.02
CA ILE A 42 6.11 8.31 -6.11
C ILE A 42 5.29 9.14 -5.11
N ILE A 43 4.29 9.89 -5.57
CA ILE A 43 3.41 10.70 -4.72
C ILE A 43 2.70 9.81 -3.70
N SER A 44 2.15 8.67 -4.15
CA SER A 44 1.49 7.69 -3.29
C SER A 44 2.44 7.15 -2.22
N PHE A 45 3.66 6.77 -2.60
CA PHE A 45 4.66 6.27 -1.66
C PHE A 45 5.01 7.30 -0.57
N ILE A 46 5.22 8.56 -0.95
CA ILE A 46 5.49 9.65 -0.01
C ILE A 46 4.30 9.86 0.93
N PHE A 47 3.08 9.92 0.37
CA PHE A 47 1.86 10.12 1.15
C PHE A 47 1.67 9.03 2.20
N PHE A 48 1.76 7.75 1.81
CA PHE A 48 1.63 6.63 2.74
C PHE A 48 2.78 6.58 3.75
N GLY A 49 4.01 6.92 3.34
CA GLY A 49 5.15 7.00 4.24
C GLY A 49 4.93 8.02 5.37
N VAL A 50 4.48 9.23 5.04
CA VAL A 50 4.13 10.25 6.04
C VAL A 50 2.99 9.78 6.95
N LEU A 51 1.97 9.15 6.39
CA LEU A 51 0.81 8.66 7.13
C LEU A 51 1.21 7.60 8.17
N VAL A 52 2.09 6.66 7.81
CA VAL A 52 2.64 5.66 8.74
C VAL A 52 3.41 6.31 9.89
N ILE A 53 4.23 7.33 9.61
CA ILE A 53 5.00 8.05 10.64
C ILE A 53 4.04 8.74 11.63
N ILE A 54 3.02 9.45 11.14
CA ILE A 54 2.04 10.13 11.98
C ILE A 54 1.28 9.13 12.85
N LEU A 55 0.80 8.03 12.27
CA LEU A 55 0.11 6.99 13.03
C LEU A 55 1.01 6.32 14.06
N GLY A 56 2.29 6.12 13.76
CA GLY A 56 3.26 5.57 14.72
C GLY A 56 3.52 6.50 15.90
N ILE A 57 3.59 7.81 15.67
CA ILE A 57 3.70 8.81 16.73
C ILE A 57 2.42 8.80 17.59
N GLU A 58 1.24 8.80 16.98
CA GLU A 58 -0.01 8.81 17.72
C GLU A 58 -0.20 7.52 18.54
N ALA A 59 0.15 6.37 17.97
CA ALA A 59 0.12 5.09 18.67
C ALA A 59 1.11 5.04 19.85
N SER A 60 2.27 5.70 19.75
CA SER A 60 3.28 5.72 20.82
C SER A 60 3.04 6.78 21.90
N ARG A 61 2.24 7.82 21.63
CA ARG A 61 1.89 8.85 22.63
C ARG A 61 1.03 8.31 23.77
N ASN A 62 0.32 7.22 23.53
CA ASN A 62 -0.53 6.60 24.53
C ASN A 62 0.26 5.51 25.28
N THR A 63 0.64 5.78 26.53
CA THR A 63 1.25 4.79 27.44
C THR A 63 0.36 3.55 27.63
N TYR A 64 -0.94 3.68 27.36
CA TYR A 64 -1.94 2.60 27.39
C TYR A 64 -2.85 2.70 26.17
N ALA A 65 -3.19 1.57 25.54
CA ALA A 65 -4.02 1.55 24.34
C ALA A 65 -5.39 2.23 24.56
N ALA A 66 -5.90 2.94 23.56
CA ALA A 66 -7.23 3.55 23.61
C ALA A 66 -8.29 2.47 23.92
N GLY A 67 -9.11 2.70 24.94
CA GLY A 67 -10.15 1.75 25.39
C GLY A 67 -9.76 0.83 26.54
N THR A 68 -8.54 0.92 27.09
CA THR A 68 -8.21 0.17 28.32
C THR A 68 -8.82 0.85 29.56
N TYR A 69 -9.61 0.11 30.31
CA TYR A 69 -10.06 0.52 31.64
C TYR A 69 -8.87 0.51 32.61
N TYR A 70 -8.50 1.67 33.14
CA TYR A 70 -7.53 1.74 34.22
C TYR A 70 -8.03 0.92 35.40
N SER A 71 -7.17 0.06 35.96
CA SER A 71 -7.38 -0.49 37.30
C SER A 71 -7.26 0.66 38.30
N THR A 72 -8.33 1.44 38.46
CA THR A 72 -8.44 2.50 39.46
C THR A 72 -8.67 1.86 40.81
N VAL A 73 -7.68 1.11 41.32
CA VAL A 73 -7.68 0.71 42.72
C VAL A 73 -7.53 1.99 43.52
N LYS A 74 -8.64 2.50 44.05
CA LYS A 74 -8.62 3.69 44.88
C LYS A 74 -8.11 3.26 46.24
N ILE A 75 -7.34 4.11 46.92
CA ILE A 75 -6.80 3.81 48.27
C ILE A 75 -7.93 3.41 49.25
N LYS A 76 -9.16 3.87 49.01
CA LYS A 76 -10.37 3.47 49.76
C LYS A 76 -10.72 1.99 49.61
N ASP A 77 -10.36 1.33 48.51
CA ASP A 77 -10.66 -0.08 48.24
C ASP A 77 -9.76 -1.01 49.08
N TYR A 78 -8.64 -0.49 49.60
CA TYR A 78 -7.79 -1.20 50.58
C TYR A 78 -8.33 -1.11 52.02
N LYS A 79 -9.24 -0.17 52.33
CA LYS A 79 -9.79 -0.01 53.70
C LYS A 79 -10.79 -1.10 54.08
N THR A 80 -11.29 -1.89 53.13
CA THR A 80 -12.32 -2.92 53.37
C THR A 80 -11.73 -4.29 53.71
N LYS A 81 -10.40 -4.46 53.71
CA LYS A 81 -9.73 -5.66 54.26
C LYS A 81 -9.18 -5.35 55.65
N LYS A 82 -10.06 -5.29 56.65
CA LYS A 82 -9.70 -5.44 58.05
C LYS A 82 -10.80 -6.17 58.79
#